data_AF-A0A815YGS7-F1
#
_entry.id   AF-A0A815YGS7-F1
#
_cell.length_a   1.000
_cell.length_b   1.000
_cell.length_c   1.000
_cell.angle_alpha   90.00
_cell.angle_beta   90.00
_cell.angle_gamma   90.00
#
_symmetry.space_group_name_H-M   'P 1'
#
loop_
_entity.id
_entity.type
_entity.pdbx_description
1 polymer ?
#
loop_
_entity_poly.entity_id
_entity_poly.type
_entity_poly.pdbx_seq_one_letter_code
_entity_poly.pdbx_strand_id
1 'polypeptide(L)'
;MLFMVIFALTNDIKQIEYQDRYCILRAYIGYVTCPAYNYSFLLQSIYRYLTVVHPNRPFWQSVKFQILSLMSIWIFCFIYPFVFLFKNEIIYIVDNQICQIPLQGSFYMLYLTSNAYVIPISLVIFTYIKLIRYVRQMSKRVVSANTLSRARKELQMVRRIVILVMILVFVCLPYEIFTIMSLFTNAPKYDFRIAYLFVDLSYALVMICLFQFTEPVKTYIMKKLKRPTDIIDVARIG
;
A
#
# COMPACT_ATOMS: atom_id res chain seq x y z
N MET A 1 -5.73 10.53 -2.35
CA MET A 1 -4.91 11.20 -3.38
C MET A 1 -5.81 11.63 -4.54
N LEU A 2 -6.57 10.74 -5.17
CA LEU A 2 -7.57 11.05 -6.21
C LEU A 2 -8.43 12.32 -5.99
N PHE A 3 -9.00 12.52 -4.80
CA PHE A 3 -9.80 13.72 -4.50
C PHE A 3 -8.97 15.02 -4.58
N MET A 4 -7.69 14.99 -4.23
CA MET A 4 -6.80 16.14 -4.37
C MET A 4 -6.46 16.41 -5.84
N VAL A 5 -6.25 15.35 -6.62
CA VAL A 5 -6.04 15.47 -8.08
C VAL A 5 -7.25 16.07 -8.77
N ILE A 6 -8.47 15.60 -8.43
CA ILE A 6 -9.72 16.15 -8.98
C ILE A 6 -9.90 17.62 -8.57
N PHE A 7 -9.59 17.95 -7.32
CA PHE A 7 -9.66 19.32 -6.82
C PHE A 7 -8.69 20.26 -7.56
N ALA A 8 -7.43 19.87 -7.68
CA ALA A 8 -6.41 20.63 -8.42
C ALA A 8 -6.81 20.79 -9.89
N LEU A 9 -7.19 19.69 -10.56
CA LEU A 9 -7.64 19.70 -11.96
C LEU A 9 -8.84 20.62 -12.17
N THR A 10 -9.81 20.63 -11.25
CA THR A 10 -11.00 21.48 -11.35
C THR A 10 -10.65 22.96 -11.23
N ASN A 11 -9.70 23.31 -10.36
CA ASN A 11 -9.25 24.69 -10.17
C ASN A 11 -8.39 25.16 -11.35
N ASP A 12 -7.55 24.28 -11.90
CA ASP A 12 -6.77 24.56 -13.13
C ASP A 12 -7.69 24.81 -14.33
N ILE A 13 -8.72 23.96 -14.55
CA ILE A 13 -9.69 24.13 -15.64
C ILE A 13 -10.40 25.48 -15.53
N LYS A 14 -10.66 25.95 -14.30
CA LYS A 14 -11.31 27.22 -14.05
C LYS A 14 -10.35 28.41 -13.99
N GLN A 15 -9.03 28.17 -14.08
CA GLN A 15 -7.98 29.17 -13.86
C GLN A 15 -8.14 29.95 -12.54
N ILE A 16 -8.62 29.27 -11.49
CA ILE A 16 -8.82 29.87 -10.16
C ILE A 16 -7.66 29.44 -9.27
N GLU A 17 -6.89 30.41 -8.77
CA GLU A 17 -6.00 30.18 -7.64
C GLU A 17 -6.82 30.23 -6.35
N TYR A 18 -7.10 29.05 -5.79
CA TYR A 18 -7.87 28.93 -4.55
C TYR A 18 -7.04 28.30 -3.44
N GLN A 19 -6.76 29.08 -2.41
CA GLN A 19 -6.11 28.60 -1.20
C GLN A 19 -7.13 27.82 -0.35
N ASP A 20 -7.11 26.50 -0.46
CA ASP A 20 -7.99 25.61 0.29
C ASP A 20 -7.62 25.58 1.78
N ARG A 21 -8.59 25.93 2.64
CA ARG A 21 -8.46 25.91 4.11
C ARG A 21 -8.12 24.52 4.65
N TYR A 22 -8.49 23.45 3.94
CA TYR A 22 -8.23 22.07 4.35
C TYR A 22 -7.01 21.46 3.67
N CYS A 23 -6.24 22.24 2.91
CA CYS A 23 -5.13 21.75 2.11
C CYS A 23 -4.04 21.07 2.96
N ILE A 24 -3.64 21.69 4.06
CA ILE A 24 -2.64 21.13 5.00
C ILE A 24 -3.16 19.84 5.63
N LEU A 25 -4.43 19.82 6.05
CA LEU A 25 -5.06 18.63 6.64
C LEU A 25 -5.10 17.47 5.64
N ARG A 26 -5.44 17.76 4.38
CA ARG A 26 -5.45 16.76 3.30
C ARG A 26 -4.06 16.19 3.08
N ALA A 27 -3.04 17.04 2.97
CA ALA A 27 -1.65 16.62 2.82
C ALA A 27 -1.20 15.72 3.97
N TYR A 28 -1.51 16.11 5.21
CA TYR A 28 -1.25 15.32 6.40
C TYR A 28 -1.93 13.95 6.35
N ILE A 29 -3.22 13.88 6.01
CA ILE A 29 -3.93 12.60 5.85
C ILE A 29 -3.26 11.74 4.77
N GLY A 30 -2.77 12.35 3.68
CA GLY A 30 -1.97 11.66 2.66
C GLY A 30 -0.70 11.03 3.25
N TYR A 31 0.05 11.80 4.04
CA TYR A 31 1.25 11.32 4.73
C TYR A 31 0.97 10.28 5.81
N VAL A 32 -0.22 10.22 6.40
CA VAL A 32 -0.61 9.15 7.33
C VAL A 32 -1.02 7.87 6.59
N THR A 33 -1.87 8.01 5.57
CA THR A 33 -2.54 6.88 4.91
C THR A 33 -1.62 6.10 3.98
N CYS A 34 -0.72 6.79 3.28
CA CYS A 34 0.27 6.18 2.38
C CYS A 34 1.18 5.15 3.11
N PRO A 35 1.91 5.51 4.18
CA PRO A 35 2.69 4.53 4.94
C PRO A 35 1.80 3.49 5.63
N ALA A 36 0.63 3.87 6.18
CA ALA A 36 -0.26 2.91 6.83
C ALA A 36 -0.66 1.78 5.88
N TYR A 37 -0.85 2.09 4.60
CA TYR A 37 -1.09 1.09 3.56
C TYR A 37 0.10 0.15 3.36
N ASN A 38 1.32 0.68 3.19
CA ASN A 38 2.52 -0.15 2.99
C ASN A 38 2.87 -0.99 4.23
N TYR A 39 2.77 -0.40 5.43
CA TYR A 39 2.97 -1.13 6.69
C TYR A 39 1.89 -2.19 6.92
N SER A 40 0.69 -2.03 6.37
CA SER A 40 -0.33 -3.08 6.42
C SER A 40 0.09 -4.32 5.61
N PHE A 41 0.72 -4.15 4.44
CA PHE A 41 1.30 -5.27 3.70
C PHE A 41 2.45 -5.93 4.45
N LEU A 42 3.30 -5.13 5.10
CA LEU A 42 4.37 -5.63 5.96
C LEU A 42 3.82 -6.45 7.14
N LEU A 43 2.82 -5.94 7.85
CA LEU A 43 2.22 -6.65 8.97
C LEU A 43 1.61 -7.98 8.50
N GLN A 44 0.92 -7.98 7.35
CA GLN A 44 0.39 -9.19 6.74
C GLN A 44 1.52 -10.19 6.40
N SER A 45 2.63 -9.75 5.80
CA SER A 45 3.74 -10.65 5.44
C SER A 45 4.43 -11.23 6.68
N ILE A 46 4.65 -10.42 7.71
CA ILE A 46 5.21 -10.85 9.01
C ILE A 46 4.29 -11.85 9.68
N TYR A 47 2.99 -11.58 9.75
CA TYR A 47 2.03 -12.48 10.39
C TYR A 47 2.02 -13.87 9.74
N ARG A 48 2.06 -13.91 8.40
CA ARG A 48 2.13 -15.15 7.62
C ARG A 48 3.45 -15.88 7.87
N TYR A 49 4.56 -15.14 7.92
CA TYR A 49 5.87 -15.70 8.26
C TYR A 49 5.88 -16.32 9.67
N LEU A 50 5.38 -15.62 10.69
CA LEU A 50 5.31 -16.10 12.07
C LEU A 50 4.42 -17.35 12.18
N THR A 51 3.30 -17.38 11.45
CA THR A 51 2.39 -18.55 11.41
C THR A 51 3.10 -19.80 10.87
N VAL A 52 4.00 -19.64 9.91
CA VAL A 52 4.74 -20.78 9.31
C VAL A 52 5.92 -21.20 10.18
N VAL A 53 6.68 -20.26 10.73
CA VAL A 53 7.93 -20.54 11.45
C VAL A 53 7.66 -20.93 12.92
N HIS A 54 6.63 -20.36 13.54
CA HIS A 54 6.29 -20.56 14.94
C HIS A 54 4.83 -21.03 15.13
N PRO A 55 4.45 -22.20 14.58
CA PRO A 55 3.07 -22.68 14.65
C PRO A 55 2.58 -22.94 16.08
N ASN A 56 3.48 -23.30 17.00
CA ASN A 56 3.16 -23.69 18.38
C ASN A 56 3.15 -22.53 19.39
N ARG A 57 3.28 -21.28 18.92
CA ARG A 57 3.31 -20.10 19.79
C ARG A 57 1.98 -19.34 19.66
N PRO A 58 0.97 -19.64 20.51
CA PRO A 58 -0.37 -19.08 20.37
C PRO A 58 -0.43 -17.56 20.56
N PHE A 59 0.55 -16.98 21.26
CA PHE A 59 0.67 -15.53 21.44
C PHE A 59 0.69 -14.78 20.11
N TRP A 60 1.55 -15.18 19.16
CA TRP A 60 1.69 -14.52 17.86
C TRP A 60 0.48 -14.71 16.94
N GLN A 61 -0.31 -15.75 17.19
CA GLN A 61 -1.53 -16.06 16.43
C GLN A 61 -2.77 -15.44 17.05
N SER A 62 -2.67 -14.85 18.25
CA SER A 62 -3.79 -14.23 18.93
C SER A 62 -4.32 -13.03 18.16
N VAL A 63 -5.65 -12.93 18.05
CA VAL A 63 -6.33 -11.75 17.51
C VAL A 63 -5.96 -10.49 18.29
N LYS A 64 -5.75 -10.62 19.61
CA LYS A 64 -5.31 -9.50 20.46
C LYS A 64 -3.95 -8.95 20.01
N PHE A 65 -3.00 -9.83 19.69
CA PHE A 65 -1.69 -9.44 19.21
C PHE A 65 -1.76 -8.77 17.83
N GLN A 66 -2.60 -9.28 16.93
CA GLN A 66 -2.80 -8.68 15.60
C GLN A 66 -3.42 -7.28 15.69
N ILE A 67 -4.47 -7.11 16.51
CA ILE A 67 -5.11 -5.81 16.72
C ILE A 67 -4.13 -4.83 17.38
N LEU A 68 -3.39 -5.27 18.40
CA LEU A 68 -2.38 -4.43 19.06
C LEU A 68 -1.30 -3.97 18.08
N SER A 69 -0.82 -4.88 17.22
CA SER A 69 0.18 -4.57 16.20
C SER A 69 -0.37 -3.57 15.17
N LEU A 70 -1.61 -3.77 14.71
CA LEU A 70 -2.28 -2.83 13.81
C LEU A 70 -2.42 -1.44 14.46
N MET A 71 -2.90 -1.37 15.69
CA MET A 71 -3.03 -0.10 16.42
C MET A 71 -1.68 0.60 16.57
N SER A 72 -0.62 -0.15 16.90
CA SER A 72 0.73 0.42 17.02
C SER A 72 1.24 1.03 15.71
N ILE A 73 0.99 0.38 14.57
CA ILE A 73 1.33 0.90 13.24
C ILE A 73 0.55 2.17 12.94
N TRP A 74 -0.76 2.21 13.21
CA TRP A 74 -1.56 3.40 13.00
C TRP A 74 -1.08 4.57 13.86
N ILE A 75 -0.82 4.33 15.14
CA ILE A 75 -0.28 5.34 16.06
C ILE A 75 1.06 5.88 15.52
N PHE A 76 1.96 5.00 15.08
CA PHE A 76 3.21 5.41 14.44
C PHE A 76 2.96 6.26 13.18
N CYS A 77 2.06 5.81 12.29
CA CYS A 77 1.69 6.51 11.06
C CYS A 77 1.05 7.88 11.30
N PHE A 78 0.38 8.09 12.44
CA PHE A 78 -0.14 9.39 12.86
C PHE A 78 0.91 10.28 13.51
N ILE A 79 1.83 9.71 14.30
CA ILE A 79 2.82 10.52 15.04
C ILE A 79 3.94 11.00 14.13
N TYR A 80 4.47 10.16 13.24
CA TYR A 80 5.66 10.52 12.46
C TYR A 80 5.46 11.74 11.52
N PRO A 81 4.32 11.95 10.83
CA PRO A 81 4.12 13.12 9.98
C PRO A 81 3.61 14.33 10.78
N PHE A 82 3.17 14.13 12.03
CA PHE A 82 2.70 15.20 12.92
C PHE A 82 3.81 16.19 13.24
N VAL A 83 5.07 15.71 13.30
CA VAL A 83 6.24 16.57 13.48
C VAL A 83 6.34 17.63 12.37
N PHE A 84 5.91 17.33 11.15
CA PHE A 84 5.93 18.30 10.03
C PHE A 84 4.82 19.35 10.14
N LEU A 85 3.70 19.03 10.80
CA LEU A 85 2.68 20.01 11.14
C LEU A 85 3.20 21.00 12.19
N PHE A 86 3.89 20.52 13.23
CA PHE A 86 4.46 21.39 14.27
C PHE A 86 5.54 22.33 13.73
N LYS A 87 6.35 21.84 12.78
CA LYS A 87 7.41 22.62 12.16
C LYS A 87 6.93 23.53 11.01
N ASN A 88 5.64 23.53 10.68
CA ASN A 88 5.08 24.26 9.53
C ASN A 88 5.80 23.98 8.20
N GLU A 89 6.26 22.74 8.00
CA GLU A 89 7.01 22.32 6.80
C GLU A 89 6.08 21.99 5.61
N ILE A 90 4.78 21.80 5.89
CA ILE A 90 3.76 21.57 4.86
C ILE A 90 3.29 22.93 4.34
N ILE A 91 3.76 23.30 3.15
CA ILE A 91 3.46 24.59 2.53
C ILE A 91 2.57 24.42 1.31
N TYR A 92 1.79 25.45 0.99
CA TYR A 92 1.01 25.50 -0.24
C TYR A 92 1.92 25.86 -1.41
N ILE A 93 2.00 24.99 -2.41
CA ILE A 93 2.80 25.20 -3.61
C ILE A 93 1.88 25.63 -4.74
N VAL A 94 1.93 26.92 -5.06
CA VAL A 94 1.07 27.58 -6.05
C VAL A 94 1.15 26.89 -7.41
N ASP A 95 2.36 26.55 -7.86
CA ASP A 95 2.59 25.89 -9.15
C ASP A 95 1.88 24.54 -9.27
N ASN A 96 1.65 23.84 -8.16
CA ASN A 96 0.98 22.54 -8.15
C ASN A 96 -0.44 22.59 -7.55
N GLN A 97 -0.87 23.74 -7.04
CA GLN A 97 -2.12 23.95 -6.31
C GLN A 97 -2.40 22.91 -5.20
N ILE A 98 -1.34 22.41 -4.55
CA ILE A 98 -1.41 21.40 -3.48
C ILE A 98 -0.54 21.80 -2.30
N CYS A 99 -0.85 21.25 -1.12
CA CYS A 99 0.02 21.35 0.05
C CYS A 99 0.95 20.14 0.09
N GLN A 100 2.24 20.40 0.20
CA GLN A 100 3.25 19.36 0.33
C GLN A 100 4.49 19.91 1.01
N ILE A 101 5.31 19.02 1.53
CA ILE A 101 6.67 19.36 1.98
C ILE A 101 7.49 19.72 0.72
N PRO A 102 8.26 20.82 0.73
CA PRO A 102 9.05 21.22 -0.42
C PRO A 102 10.06 20.11 -0.80
N LEU A 103 10.12 19.80 -2.10
CA LEU A 103 10.96 18.71 -2.62
C LEU A 103 12.45 19.08 -2.69
N GLN A 104 12.76 20.36 -2.91
CA GLN A 104 14.13 20.83 -3.11
C GLN A 104 14.87 20.92 -1.77
N GLY A 105 16.00 20.21 -1.66
CA GLY A 105 16.93 20.32 -0.53
C GLY A 105 16.39 19.83 0.82
N SER A 106 15.21 19.22 0.87
CA SER A 106 14.56 18.84 2.12
C SER A 106 14.94 17.42 2.54
N PHE A 107 15.77 17.32 3.58
CA PHE A 107 16.04 16.05 4.28
C PHE A 107 14.73 15.37 4.75
N TYR A 108 13.69 16.16 5.04
CA TYR A 108 12.40 15.65 5.47
C TYR A 108 11.70 14.83 4.39
N MET A 109 11.86 15.16 3.11
CA MET A 109 11.30 14.36 2.02
C MET A 109 12.00 13.01 1.88
N LEU A 110 13.33 12.97 1.96
CA LEU A 110 14.07 11.71 1.97
C LEU A 110 13.65 10.83 3.16
N TYR A 111 13.49 11.43 4.33
CA TYR A 111 13.02 10.73 5.52
C TYR A 111 11.60 10.18 5.34
N LEU A 112 10.69 10.98 4.78
CA LEU A 112 9.30 10.59 4.52
C LEU A 112 9.22 9.43 3.51
N THR A 113 9.87 9.56 2.35
CA THR A 113 9.91 8.51 1.32
C THR A 113 10.54 7.23 1.85
N SER A 114 11.62 7.34 2.63
CA SER A 114 12.27 6.18 3.23
C SER A 114 11.35 5.43 4.18
N ASN A 115 10.64 6.14 5.06
CA ASN A 115 9.73 5.54 6.03
C ASN A 115 8.44 5.01 5.39
N ALA A 116 7.92 5.69 4.37
CA ALA A 116 6.66 5.33 3.74
C ALA A 116 6.80 4.21 2.70
N TYR A 117 7.93 4.12 2.00
CA TYR A 117 8.13 3.18 0.89
C TYR A 117 9.32 2.25 1.13
N VAL A 118 10.54 2.80 1.21
CA VAL A 118 11.77 2.00 1.17
C VAL A 118 11.82 0.95 2.28
N ILE A 119 11.59 1.36 3.53
CA ILE A 119 11.62 0.47 4.70
C ILE A 119 10.55 -0.62 4.62
N PRO A 120 9.24 -0.33 4.53
CA PRO A 120 8.23 -1.38 4.53
C PRO A 120 8.35 -2.33 3.34
N ILE A 121 8.70 -1.83 2.16
CA ILE A 121 8.87 -2.65 0.95
C ILE A 121 10.07 -3.60 1.11
N SER A 122 11.21 -3.09 1.58
CA SER A 122 12.41 -3.90 1.80
C SER A 122 12.15 -5.01 2.81
N LEU A 123 11.42 -4.70 3.89
CA LEU A 123 11.05 -5.68 4.90
C LEU A 123 10.06 -6.73 4.38
N VAL A 124 9.11 -6.36 3.52
CA VAL A 124 8.23 -7.33 2.84
C VAL A 124 9.06 -8.30 1.99
N ILE A 125 9.96 -7.79 1.15
CA ILE A 125 10.83 -8.63 0.30
C ILE A 125 11.70 -9.54 1.18
N PHE A 126 12.28 -9.00 2.25
CA PHE A 126 13.08 -9.77 3.20
C PHE A 126 12.27 -10.91 3.85
N THR A 127 11.04 -10.63 4.32
CA THR A 127 10.17 -11.65 4.90
C THR A 127 9.84 -12.76 3.92
N TYR A 128 9.62 -12.42 2.64
CA TYR A 128 9.39 -13.40 1.58
C TYR A 128 10.61 -14.29 1.32
N ILE A 129 11.81 -13.72 1.21
CA ILE A 129 13.06 -14.47 1.02
C ILE A 129 13.28 -15.43 2.19
N LYS A 130 13.09 -14.96 3.43
CA LYS A 130 13.18 -15.79 4.64
C LYS A 130 12.17 -16.94 4.61
N LEU A 131 10.93 -16.66 4.22
CA LEU A 131 9.88 -17.68 4.12
C LEU A 131 10.21 -18.74 3.05
N ILE A 132 10.69 -18.33 1.87
CA ILE A 132 11.14 -19.28 0.83
C ILE A 132 12.23 -20.20 1.38
N ARG A 133 13.26 -19.64 2.02
CA ARG A 133 14.37 -20.42 2.59
C ARG A 133 13.86 -21.42 3.61
N TYR A 134 12.96 -21.00 4.49
CA TYR A 134 12.38 -21.87 5.51
C TYR A 134 11.56 -23.01 4.89
N VAL A 135 10.66 -22.71 3.94
CA VAL A 135 9.84 -23.74 3.26
C VAL A 135 10.70 -24.74 2.49
N ARG A 136 11.77 -24.28 1.82
CA ARG A 136 12.74 -25.15 1.12
C ARG A 136 13.53 -26.05 2.08
N GLN A 137 13.84 -25.56 3.28
CA GLN A 137 14.51 -26.37 4.31
C GLN A 137 13.54 -27.40 4.90
N MET A 138 12.28 -27.03 5.15
CA MET A 138 11.25 -27.97 5.62
C MET A 138 11.01 -29.10 4.62
N SER A 139 10.99 -28.81 3.31
CA SER A 139 10.78 -29.87 2.30
C SER A 139 11.93 -30.88 2.21
N LYS A 140 13.11 -30.55 2.73
CA LYS A 140 14.26 -31.46 2.80
C LYS A 140 14.27 -32.32 4.08
N ARG A 141 13.47 -31.97 5.08
CA ARG A 141 13.36 -32.68 6.36
C ARG A 141 12.15 -33.61 6.33
N VAL A 142 12.17 -34.66 7.15
CA VAL A 142 11.00 -35.52 7.37
C VAL A 142 9.98 -34.72 8.19
N VAL A 143 9.09 -34.00 7.50
CA VAL A 143 8.01 -33.21 8.06
C VAL A 143 6.69 -33.73 7.52
N SER A 144 5.63 -33.65 8.32
CA SER A 144 4.29 -34.06 7.87
C SER A 144 3.89 -33.33 6.58
N ALA A 145 3.30 -34.06 5.63
CA ALA A 145 2.82 -33.51 4.37
C ALA A 145 1.81 -32.38 4.59
N ASN A 146 1.00 -32.48 5.65
CA ASN A 146 0.01 -31.46 6.03
C ASN A 146 0.68 -30.14 6.45
N THR A 147 1.72 -30.20 7.28
CA THR A 147 2.47 -29.00 7.70
C THR A 147 3.16 -28.33 6.51
N LEU A 148 3.78 -29.12 5.61
CA LEU A 148 4.43 -28.60 4.41
C LEU A 148 3.42 -27.96 3.44
N SER A 149 2.27 -28.60 3.23
CA SER A 149 1.18 -28.06 2.40
C SER A 149 0.67 -26.73 2.94
N ARG A 150 0.44 -26.63 4.26
CA ARG A 150 0.06 -25.37 4.91
C ARG A 150 1.12 -24.28 4.70
N ALA A 151 2.39 -24.59 4.92
CA ALA A 151 3.48 -23.65 4.72
C ALA A 151 3.58 -23.14 3.27
N ARG A 152 3.33 -24.01 2.27
CA ARG A 152 3.28 -23.62 0.86
C ARG A 152 2.09 -22.69 0.55
N LYS A 153 0.92 -22.94 1.14
CA LYS A 153 -0.25 -22.05 1.01
C LYS A 153 0.06 -20.66 1.57
N GLU A 154 0.64 -20.57 2.76
CA GLU A 154 1.04 -19.28 3.34
C GLU A 154 2.11 -18.57 2.48
N LEU A 155 3.08 -19.32 1.94
CA LEU A 155 4.06 -18.78 0.98
C LEU A 155 3.40 -18.22 -0.28
N GLN A 156 2.37 -18.88 -0.81
CA GLN A 156 1.61 -18.37 -1.95
C GLN A 156 0.89 -17.05 -1.62
N MET A 157 0.37 -16.91 -0.39
CA MET A 157 -0.24 -15.66 0.07
C MET A 157 0.79 -14.54 0.19
N VAL A 158 1.96 -14.80 0.77
CA VAL A 158 3.05 -13.81 0.82
C VAL A 158 3.57 -13.47 -0.58
N ARG A 159 3.64 -14.44 -1.50
CA ARG A 159 3.97 -14.19 -2.91
C ARG A 159 3.00 -13.22 -3.57
N ARG A 160 1.69 -13.34 -3.29
CA ARG A 160 0.68 -12.39 -3.78
C ARG A 160 0.94 -10.98 -3.22
N ILE A 161 1.24 -10.85 -1.92
CA ILE A 161 1.62 -9.57 -1.30
C ILE A 161 2.85 -8.96 -2.00
N VAL A 162 3.88 -9.75 -2.27
CA VAL A 162 5.07 -9.28 -3.00
C VAL A 162 4.70 -8.79 -4.40
N ILE A 163 3.85 -9.52 -5.14
CA ILE A 163 3.38 -9.06 -6.46
C ILE A 163 2.67 -7.72 -6.37
N LEU A 164 1.77 -7.54 -5.39
CA LEU A 164 1.07 -6.27 -5.15
C LEU A 164 2.07 -5.14 -4.87
N VAL A 165 3.04 -5.38 -4.00
CA VAL A 165 4.10 -4.42 -3.68
C VAL A 165 4.98 -4.10 -4.89
N MET A 166 5.29 -5.08 -5.73
CA MET A 166 6.05 -4.83 -6.96
C MET A 166 5.26 -3.98 -7.95
N ILE A 167 3.95 -4.22 -8.13
CA ILE A 167 3.10 -3.37 -8.97
C ILE A 167 3.11 -1.93 -8.46
N LEU A 168 2.97 -1.74 -7.13
CA LEU A 168 3.05 -0.43 -6.50
C LEU A 168 4.37 0.27 -6.83
N VAL A 169 5.51 -0.41 -6.65
CA VAL A 169 6.83 0.15 -6.95
C VAL A 169 6.98 0.49 -8.42
N PHE A 170 6.71 -0.46 -9.33
CA PHE A 170 6.93 -0.28 -10.76
C PHE A 170 6.10 0.86 -11.35
N VAL A 171 4.83 0.96 -10.95
CA VAL A 171 3.94 2.01 -11.45
C VAL A 171 4.23 3.36 -10.78
N CYS A 172 4.71 3.38 -9.54
CA CYS A 172 5.18 4.61 -8.86
C CYS A 172 6.59 5.08 -9.29
N LEU A 173 7.35 4.31 -10.08
CA LEU A 173 8.72 4.68 -10.48
C LEU A 173 8.84 6.10 -11.05
N PRO A 174 7.92 6.60 -11.91
CA PRO A 174 8.01 7.96 -12.41
C PRO A 174 8.03 9.00 -11.29
N TYR A 175 7.24 8.79 -10.23
CA TYR A 175 7.22 9.68 -9.06
C TYR A 175 8.53 9.67 -8.29
N GLU A 176 9.12 8.50 -8.08
CA GLU A 176 10.42 8.39 -7.42
C GLU A 176 11.53 9.07 -8.24
N ILE A 177 11.52 8.89 -9.57
CA ILE A 177 12.48 9.52 -10.48
C ILE A 177 12.37 11.06 -10.40
N PHE A 178 11.16 11.61 -10.48
CA PHE A 178 10.96 13.06 -10.37
C PHE A 178 11.32 13.61 -8.99
N THR A 179 11.03 12.85 -7.93
CA THR A 179 11.41 13.21 -6.56
C THR A 179 12.94 13.29 -6.41
N ILE A 180 13.67 12.28 -6.93
CA ILE A 180 15.14 12.27 -6.91
C ILE A 180 15.69 13.39 -7.78
N MET A 181 15.16 13.59 -8.99
CA MET A 181 15.61 14.65 -9.89
C MET A 181 15.45 16.04 -9.26
N SER A 182 14.37 16.27 -8.51
CA SER A 182 14.11 17.54 -7.81
C SER A 182 15.05 17.81 -6.64
N LEU A 183 15.83 16.84 -6.17
CA LEU A 183 16.88 17.08 -5.19
C LEU A 183 18.10 17.77 -5.82
N PHE A 184 18.31 17.58 -7.14
CA PHE A 184 19.49 18.07 -7.84
C PHE A 184 19.20 19.22 -8.82
N THR A 185 17.98 19.28 -9.37
CA THR A 185 17.59 20.23 -10.41
C THR A 185 16.26 20.89 -10.07
N ASN A 186 16.06 22.14 -10.50
CA ASN A 186 14.74 22.77 -10.46
C ASN A 186 13.80 22.00 -11.38
N ALA A 187 12.84 21.27 -10.81
CA ALA A 187 11.87 20.51 -11.58
C ALA A 187 10.92 21.46 -12.35
N PRO A 188 10.55 21.13 -13.61
CA PRO A 188 9.57 21.91 -14.35
C PRO A 188 8.17 21.87 -13.69
N LYS A 189 7.36 22.92 -13.90
CA LYS A 189 6.08 23.17 -13.20
C LYS A 189 4.99 22.08 -13.33
N TYR A 190 5.14 21.06 -14.19
CA TYR A 190 4.06 20.09 -14.47
C TYR A 190 4.42 18.62 -14.21
N ASP A 191 5.71 18.28 -14.03
CA ASP A 191 6.16 16.90 -13.93
C ASP A 191 5.61 16.20 -12.67
N PHE A 192 5.51 16.94 -11.57
CA PHE A 192 4.96 16.41 -10.31
C PHE A 192 3.47 16.10 -10.36
N ARG A 193 2.69 16.83 -11.16
CA ARG A 193 1.26 16.57 -11.31
C ARG A 193 1.04 15.25 -12.04
N ILE A 194 1.81 15.02 -13.10
CA ILE A 194 1.83 13.75 -13.84
C ILE A 194 2.28 12.62 -12.90
N ALA A 195 3.31 12.87 -12.08
CA ALA A 195 3.80 11.92 -11.10
C ALA A 195 2.71 11.43 -10.11
N TYR A 196 1.88 12.34 -9.60
CA TYR A 196 0.77 11.98 -8.71
C TYR A 196 -0.29 11.10 -9.38
N LEU A 197 -0.54 11.26 -10.69
CA LEU A 197 -1.43 10.38 -11.44
C LEU A 197 -0.91 8.94 -11.47
N PHE A 198 0.41 8.75 -11.64
CA PHE A 198 1.02 7.42 -11.57
C PHE A 198 0.89 6.79 -10.19
N VAL A 199 0.99 7.59 -9.13
CA VAL A 199 0.74 7.13 -7.75
C VAL A 199 -0.71 6.70 -7.58
N ASP A 200 -1.69 7.49 -8.01
CA ASP A 200 -3.10 7.11 -7.93
C ASP A 200 -3.42 5.86 -8.77
N LEU A 201 -2.83 5.77 -9.97
CA LEU A 201 -2.96 4.60 -10.85
C LEU A 201 -2.39 3.34 -10.19
N SER A 202 -1.24 3.43 -9.52
CA SER A 202 -0.65 2.29 -8.83
C SER A 202 -1.56 1.77 -7.73
N TYR A 203 -2.11 2.65 -6.90
CA TYR A 203 -3.08 2.26 -5.86
C TYR A 203 -4.32 1.63 -6.45
N ALA A 204 -4.87 2.19 -7.54
CA ALA A 204 -6.03 1.62 -8.22
C ALA A 204 -5.75 0.21 -8.74
N LEU A 205 -4.60 -0.01 -9.39
CA LEU A 205 -4.17 -1.32 -9.89
C LEU A 205 -4.00 -2.33 -8.74
N VAL A 206 -3.38 -1.93 -7.64
CA VAL A 206 -3.22 -2.81 -6.48
C VAL A 206 -4.57 -3.19 -5.88
N MET A 207 -5.52 -2.27 -5.77
CA MET A 207 -6.88 -2.58 -5.29
C MET A 207 -7.61 -3.55 -6.22
N ILE A 208 -7.48 -3.39 -7.54
CA ILE A 208 -8.04 -4.33 -8.53
C ILE A 208 -7.41 -5.72 -8.35
N CYS A 209 -6.09 -5.81 -8.22
CA CYS A 209 -5.40 -7.08 -8.01
C CYS A 209 -5.77 -7.73 -6.66
N LEU A 210 -5.89 -6.94 -5.59
CA LEU A 210 -6.31 -7.42 -4.27
C LEU A 210 -7.71 -8.04 -4.33
N PHE A 211 -8.63 -7.39 -5.06
CA PHE A 211 -9.97 -7.92 -5.31
C PHE A 211 -9.92 -9.27 -6.03
N GLN A 212 -9.11 -9.39 -7.08
CA GLN A 212 -8.94 -10.64 -7.82
C GLN A 212 -8.33 -11.77 -6.97
N PHE A 213 -7.40 -11.46 -6.07
CA PHE A 213 -6.77 -12.45 -5.20
C PHE A 213 -7.66 -12.90 -4.04
N THR A 214 -8.70 -12.14 -3.70
CA THR A 214 -9.61 -12.47 -2.60
C THR A 214 -10.74 -13.37 -3.11
N GLU A 215 -10.41 -14.65 -3.32
CA GLU A 215 -11.35 -15.70 -3.76
C GLU A 215 -12.72 -15.67 -3.06
N PRO A 216 -12.86 -15.63 -1.72
CA PRO A 216 -14.18 -15.64 -1.09
C PRO A 216 -15.03 -14.40 -1.43
N VAL A 217 -14.40 -13.24 -1.61
CA VAL A 217 -15.09 -12.01 -1.99
C VAL A 217 -15.51 -12.08 -3.46
N LYS A 218 -14.61 -12.54 -4.34
CA LYS A 218 -14.89 -12.77 -5.75
C LYS A 218 -16.02 -13.78 -5.93
N THR A 219 -15.99 -14.92 -5.26
CA THR A 219 -17.05 -15.94 -5.33
C THR A 219 -18.37 -15.43 -4.77
N TYR A 220 -18.36 -14.71 -3.63
CA TYR A 220 -19.57 -14.12 -3.06
C TYR A 220 -20.22 -13.10 -4.01
N ILE A 221 -19.43 -12.22 -4.63
CA ILE A 221 -19.92 -11.21 -5.58
C ILE A 221 -20.35 -11.87 -6.88
N MET A 222 -19.58 -12.80 -7.45
CA MET A 222 -19.97 -13.52 -8.67
C MET A 222 -21.26 -14.34 -8.45
N LYS A 223 -21.45 -14.91 -7.25
CA LYS A 223 -22.69 -15.59 -6.88
C LYS A 223 -23.88 -14.63 -6.77
N LYS A 224 -23.67 -13.41 -6.31
CA LYS A 224 -24.71 -12.37 -6.22
C LYS A 224 -24.98 -11.70 -7.58
N LEU A 225 -23.97 -11.62 -8.46
CA LEU A 225 -24.06 -11.03 -9.80
C LEU A 225 -24.69 -12.00 -10.81
N LYS A 226 -24.48 -13.31 -10.64
CA LYS A 226 -25.31 -14.33 -11.31
C LYS A 226 -26.73 -14.28 -10.74
N ARG A 227 -27.64 -13.59 -11.42
CA ARG A 227 -29.10 -13.70 -11.18
C ARG A 227 -29.55 -15.15 -11.42
N PRO A 228 -30.62 -15.61 -10.75
CA PRO A 228 -31.20 -16.95 -10.89
C PRO A 228 -32.00 -17.08 -12.21
N THR A 229 -31.38 -16.76 -13.35
CA THR A 229 -32.01 -17.00 -14.67
C THR A 229 -31.54 -18.31 -15.29
N ASP A 230 -30.42 -18.88 -14.83
CA ASP A 230 -29.88 -20.15 -15.35
C ASP A 230 -30.48 -21.41 -14.70
N ILE A 231 -31.41 -21.28 -13.73
CA ILE A 231 -32.05 -22.43 -13.06
C ILE A 231 -33.37 -22.82 -13.75
N ILE A 232 -33.99 -21.93 -14.53
CA ILE A 232 -35.29 -22.19 -15.16
C ILE A 232 -35.13 -22.94 -16.49
N ASP A 233 -34.01 -22.78 -17.21
CA ASP A 233 -33.80 -23.46 -18.50
C ASP A 233 -33.39 -24.94 -18.37
N VAL A 234 -32.95 -25.39 -17.20
CA VAL A 234 -32.65 -26.82 -16.96
C VAL A 234 -33.89 -27.60 -16.51
N ALA A 235 -34.86 -26.94 -15.89
CA ALA A 235 -36.09 -27.58 -15.43
C ALA A 235 -37.16 -27.76 -16.53
N ARG A 236 -36.89 -27.35 -17.77
CA ARG A 236 -37.83 -27.45 -18.90
C ARG A 236 -37.43 -28.50 -19.95
N ILE A 237 -36.33 -29.22 -19.73
CA ILE A 237 -35.79 -30.25 -20.64
C ILE A 237 -35.59 -31.58 -19.90
N GLY A 238 -36.27 -31.79 -18.77
CA GLY A 238 -36.30 -33.04 -18.01
C GLY A 238 -37.69 -33.62 -17.95
#